data_AF-A0A3L8DUW6-F1
#
_entry.id   AF-A0A3L8DUW6-F1
#
_cell.length_a   1.000
_cell.length_b   1.000
_cell.length_c   1.000
_cell.angle_alpha   90.00
_cell.angle_beta   90.00
_cell.angle_gamma   90.00
#
_symmetry.space_group_name_H-M   'P 1'
#
loop_
_entity.id
_entity.type
_entity.pdbx_description
1 polymer ?
#
loop_
_entity_poly.entity_id
_entity_poly.type
_entity_poly.pdbx_seq_one_letter_code
_entity_poly.pdbx_strand_id
1 'polypeptide(L)'
;MPKVKERDEQEALKLDEDFKQILVHVRPHVLSLRSAEEAYLCKIWLDKLNSTISQRNLRNRYLFELARQLKAGTLGGIFKTQPPNDLLMPLSSSCHAVCTSSSLSELSDCSRRPTCLTPIESSERRNNLQNEIYNSESSTSVYIQRHDDDTLQRSDLKLCEHRIDVLTRALENLQLQNERLRQELMKNQEKTTDNEAFRLRNRVMQLKAQAQSQSLTCKVRALKRTIAKLKKLNNIIEHFYEKKLQRIIRNKNLEVKILQLQFQGQTSELCLSLCSEKQNEMHSLVKSLEEKYKALLAAADAAIEKQQREYLTKIATLESELYHLKKDGPNSKIA
;
A
#
# COMPACT_ATOMS: atom_id res chain seq x y z
N MET A 1 20.94 22.91 -6.65
CA MET A 1 19.64 22.21 -6.79
C MET A 1 19.46 21.28 -8.01
N PRO A 2 20.45 20.95 -8.88
CA PRO A 2 20.21 20.12 -10.07
C PRO A 2 19.96 18.63 -9.78
N LYS A 3 20.45 18.09 -8.65
CA LYS A 3 20.41 16.66 -8.32
C LYS A 3 19.03 16.02 -8.17
N VAL A 4 17.96 16.82 -8.03
CA VAL A 4 16.59 16.27 -7.89
C VAL A 4 15.97 15.99 -9.26
N LYS A 5 16.14 16.90 -10.23
CA LYS A 5 15.64 16.70 -11.59
C LYS A 5 16.33 15.51 -12.27
N GLU A 6 17.63 15.36 -12.05
CA GLU A 6 18.43 14.25 -12.57
C GLU A 6 17.93 12.88 -12.09
N ARG A 7 17.49 12.78 -10.82
CA ARG A 7 16.92 11.53 -10.28
C ARG A 7 15.59 11.18 -10.94
N ASP A 8 14.71 12.17 -11.12
CA ASP A 8 13.39 11.95 -11.72
C ASP A 8 13.51 11.57 -13.21
N GLU A 9 14.49 12.14 -13.91
CA GLU A 9 14.82 11.77 -15.30
C GLU A 9 15.38 10.35 -15.41
N GLN A 10 16.25 9.95 -14.48
CA GLN A 10 16.80 8.59 -14.48
C GLN A 10 15.73 7.52 -14.17
N GLU A 11 14.77 7.83 -13.31
CA GLU A 11 13.61 6.98 -13.07
C GLU A 11 12.71 6.90 -14.31
N ALA A 12 12.49 8.03 -15.01
CA ALA A 12 11.73 8.05 -16.25
C ALA A 12 12.37 7.17 -17.35
N LEU A 13 13.69 7.25 -17.51
CA LEU A 13 14.45 6.42 -18.46
C LEU A 13 14.32 4.93 -18.13
N LYS A 14 14.40 4.56 -16.84
CA LYS A 14 14.21 3.17 -16.42
C LYS A 14 12.83 2.64 -16.77
N LEU A 15 11.77 3.43 -16.53
CA LEU A 15 10.40 3.06 -16.88
C LEU A 15 10.19 2.95 -18.40
N ASP A 16 10.88 3.76 -19.20
CA ASP A 16 10.83 3.64 -20.65
C ASP A 16 11.57 2.39 -21.16
N GLU A 17 12.62 1.95 -20.46
CA GLU A 17 13.30 0.70 -20.78
C GLU A 17 12.46 -0.53 -20.38
N ASP A 18 11.83 -0.51 -19.20
CA ASP A 18 10.88 -1.54 -18.77
C ASP A 18 9.73 -1.69 -19.78
N PHE A 19 9.22 -0.56 -20.32
CA PHE A 19 8.18 -0.58 -21.35
C PHE A 19 8.63 -1.32 -22.62
N LYS A 20 9.85 -1.05 -23.12
CA LYS A 20 10.40 -1.75 -24.28
C LYS A 20 10.57 -3.24 -24.03
N GLN A 21 11.08 -3.62 -22.85
CA GLN A 21 11.25 -5.03 -22.49
C GLN A 21 9.91 -5.78 -22.49
N ILE A 22 8.86 -5.19 -21.92
CA ILE A 22 7.54 -5.82 -21.92
C ILE A 22 6.99 -5.92 -23.36
N LEU A 23 7.19 -4.90 -24.22
CA LEU A 23 6.76 -4.94 -25.62
C LEU A 23 7.38 -6.11 -26.41
N VAL A 24 8.65 -6.45 -26.15
CA VAL A 24 9.30 -7.61 -26.77
C VAL A 24 8.54 -8.90 -26.45
N HIS A 25 8.02 -9.04 -25.23
CA HIS A 25 7.22 -10.19 -24.82
C HIS A 25 5.78 -10.16 -25.37
N VAL A 26 5.19 -8.98 -25.57
CA VAL A 26 3.83 -8.83 -26.08
C VAL A 26 3.74 -9.19 -27.56
N ARG A 27 4.73 -8.79 -28.37
CA ARG A 27 4.68 -8.89 -29.84
C ARG A 27 4.37 -10.31 -30.36
N PRO A 28 5.02 -11.40 -29.90
CA PRO A 28 4.69 -12.75 -30.37
C PRO A 28 3.25 -13.15 -30.08
N HIS A 29 2.68 -12.73 -28.94
CA HIS A 29 1.34 -13.08 -28.55
C HIS A 29 0.27 -12.33 -29.36
N VAL A 30 0.51 -11.06 -29.70
CA VAL A 30 -0.39 -10.28 -30.59
C VAL A 30 -0.49 -10.93 -31.96
N LEU A 31 0.63 -11.42 -32.52
CA LEU A 31 0.64 -12.13 -33.80
C LEU A 31 -0.09 -13.48 -33.76
N SER A 32 -0.25 -14.07 -32.57
CA SER A 32 -0.93 -15.35 -32.37
C SER A 32 -2.45 -15.23 -32.13
N LEU A 33 -2.99 -14.01 -32.09
CA LEU A 33 -4.42 -13.79 -31.90
C LEU A 33 -5.23 -14.30 -33.08
N ARG A 34 -6.28 -15.09 -32.78
CA ARG A 34 -7.15 -15.67 -33.81
C ARG A 34 -8.25 -14.70 -34.25
N SER A 35 -8.70 -13.83 -33.36
CA SER A 35 -9.75 -12.85 -33.64
C SER A 35 -9.15 -11.58 -34.22
N ALA A 36 -9.62 -11.19 -35.41
CA ALA A 36 -9.25 -9.92 -36.02
C ALA A 36 -9.68 -8.71 -35.17
N GLU A 37 -10.80 -8.83 -34.45
CA GLU A 37 -11.30 -7.80 -33.55
C GLU A 37 -10.38 -7.63 -32.33
N GLU A 38 -9.95 -8.73 -31.71
CA GLU A 38 -9.01 -8.68 -30.58
C GLU A 38 -7.66 -8.11 -31.00
N ALA A 39 -7.17 -8.48 -32.20
CA ALA A 39 -5.94 -7.93 -32.75
C ALA A 39 -6.06 -6.41 -32.98
N TYR A 40 -7.20 -5.94 -33.49
CA TYR A 40 -7.48 -4.52 -33.67
C TYR A 40 -7.54 -3.76 -32.33
N LEU A 41 -8.25 -4.29 -31.33
CA LEU A 41 -8.31 -3.69 -29.99
C LEU A 41 -6.94 -3.63 -29.32
N CYS A 42 -6.14 -4.71 -29.42
CA CYS A 42 -4.77 -4.73 -28.94
C CYS A 42 -3.93 -3.64 -29.60
N LYS A 43 -4.07 -3.44 -30.91
CA LYS A 43 -3.36 -2.38 -31.63
C LYS A 43 -3.71 -0.99 -31.07
N ILE A 44 -5.00 -0.67 -30.92
CA ILE A 44 -5.43 0.63 -30.38
C ILE A 44 -4.89 0.84 -28.96
N TRP A 45 -4.95 -0.19 -28.10
CA TRP A 45 -4.41 -0.11 -26.75
C TRP A 45 -2.90 0.12 -26.75
N LEU A 46 -2.14 -0.57 -27.61
CA LEU A 46 -0.70 -0.37 -27.72
C LEU A 46 -0.35 1.05 -28.19
N ASP A 47 -1.09 1.58 -29.16
CA ASP A 47 -0.92 2.96 -29.64
C ASP A 47 -1.20 3.98 -28.52
N LYS A 48 -2.28 3.78 -27.74
CA LYS A 48 -2.60 4.61 -26.57
C LYS A 48 -1.52 4.53 -25.51
N LEU A 49 -1.04 3.34 -25.18
CA LEU A 49 0.00 3.16 -24.16
C LEU A 49 1.30 3.83 -24.62
N ASN A 50 1.64 3.73 -25.89
CA ASN A 50 2.84 4.37 -26.45
C ASN A 50 2.78 5.91 -26.37
N SER A 51 1.59 6.52 -26.56
CA SER A 51 1.43 7.98 -26.47
C SER A 51 1.35 8.51 -25.02
N THR A 52 1.11 7.65 -24.02
CA THR A 52 0.90 8.06 -22.63
C THR A 52 2.23 8.22 -21.85
N ILE A 53 3.08 9.17 -22.27
CA ILE A 53 4.41 9.41 -21.69
C ILE A 53 4.32 10.08 -20.30
N SER A 54 3.26 10.86 -20.03
CA SER A 54 3.07 11.53 -18.74
C SER A 54 2.73 10.57 -17.59
N GLN A 55 2.26 9.35 -17.88
CA GLN A 55 1.87 8.35 -16.88
C GLN A 55 2.66 7.03 -17.02
N ARG A 56 4.00 7.10 -17.22
CA ARG A 56 4.88 5.93 -17.44
C ARG A 56 4.63 4.74 -16.50
N ASN A 57 4.49 5.00 -15.21
CA ASN A 57 4.20 3.96 -14.21
C ASN A 57 2.89 3.20 -14.50
N LEU A 58 1.83 3.94 -14.83
CA LEU A 58 0.53 3.35 -15.11
C LEU A 58 0.51 2.68 -16.48
N ARG A 59 1.11 3.31 -17.50
CA ARG A 59 1.35 2.74 -18.82
C ARG A 59 1.98 1.35 -18.72
N ASN A 60 3.06 1.21 -17.96
CA ASN A 60 3.77 -0.07 -17.81
C ASN A 60 2.91 -1.12 -17.11
N ARG A 61 2.08 -0.73 -16.14
CA ARG A 61 1.13 -1.64 -15.48
C ARG A 61 0.07 -2.17 -16.45
N TYR A 62 -0.52 -1.29 -17.26
CA TYR A 62 -1.46 -1.70 -18.30
C TYR A 62 -0.81 -2.63 -19.32
N LEU A 63 0.42 -2.31 -19.76
CA LEU A 63 1.13 -3.15 -20.72
C LEU A 63 1.44 -4.54 -20.14
N PHE A 64 1.83 -4.61 -18.87
CA PHE A 64 2.08 -5.88 -18.18
C PHE A 64 0.81 -6.72 -18.05
N GLU A 65 -0.32 -6.10 -17.69
CA GLU A 65 -1.61 -6.78 -17.59
C GLU A 65 -2.12 -7.25 -18.96
N LEU A 66 -1.92 -6.44 -20.01
CA LEU A 66 -2.20 -6.83 -21.40
C LEU A 66 -1.35 -8.04 -21.80
N ALA A 67 -0.05 -8.04 -21.50
CA ALA A 67 0.84 -9.16 -21.75
C ALA A 67 0.37 -10.45 -21.05
N ARG A 68 -0.09 -10.33 -19.80
CA ARG A 68 -0.64 -11.45 -19.03
C ARG A 68 -1.87 -12.07 -19.70
N GLN A 69 -2.82 -11.23 -20.13
CA GLN A 69 -4.05 -11.70 -20.77
C GLN A 69 -3.80 -12.30 -22.15
N LEU A 70 -2.91 -11.69 -22.93
CA LEU A 70 -2.47 -12.23 -24.22
C LEU A 70 -1.80 -13.60 -24.07
N LYS A 71 -0.97 -13.78 -23.05
CA LYS A 71 -0.35 -15.09 -22.74
C LYS A 71 -1.39 -16.13 -22.32
N ALA A 72 -2.48 -15.72 -21.68
CA ALA A 72 -3.61 -16.59 -21.36
C ALA A 72 -4.50 -16.91 -22.58
N GLY A 73 -4.29 -16.24 -23.72
CA GLY A 73 -5.03 -16.48 -24.96
C GLY A 73 -6.43 -15.86 -24.99
N THR A 74 -6.77 -14.99 -24.03
CA THR A 74 -8.09 -14.34 -23.97
C THR A 74 -7.96 -12.88 -23.58
N LEU A 75 -8.52 -11.98 -24.39
CA LEU A 75 -8.56 -10.56 -24.08
C LEU A 75 -9.82 -10.23 -23.24
N GLY A 76 -9.63 -9.73 -22.02
CA GLY A 76 -10.67 -9.57 -21.01
C GLY A 76 -10.80 -8.15 -20.45
N GLY A 77 -11.89 -7.92 -19.73
CA GLY A 77 -12.12 -6.70 -18.96
C GLY A 77 -12.00 -5.42 -19.79
N ILE A 78 -11.17 -4.49 -19.33
CA ILE A 78 -10.96 -3.17 -19.95
C ILE A 78 -10.38 -3.24 -21.37
N PHE A 79 -9.72 -4.34 -21.75
CA PHE A 79 -9.14 -4.49 -23.08
C PHE A 79 -10.15 -4.97 -24.13
N LYS A 80 -11.36 -5.36 -23.72
CA LYS A 80 -12.49 -5.65 -24.64
C LYS A 80 -13.13 -4.39 -25.22
N THR A 81 -12.83 -3.24 -24.64
CA THR A 81 -13.33 -1.94 -25.09
C THR A 81 -12.16 -1.09 -25.57
N GLN A 82 -12.44 -0.10 -26.42
CA GLN A 82 -11.43 0.89 -26.79
C GLN A 82 -10.94 1.66 -25.54
N PRO A 83 -9.66 2.04 -25.48
CA PRO A 83 -9.16 2.86 -24.39
C PRO A 83 -9.86 4.22 -24.34
N PRO A 84 -10.06 4.81 -23.15
CA PRO A 84 -10.59 6.16 -23.04
C PRO A 84 -9.64 7.17 -23.70
N ASN A 85 -10.21 8.22 -24.30
CA ASN A 85 -9.44 9.32 -24.88
C ASN A 85 -8.66 10.12 -23.82
N ASP A 86 -9.14 10.11 -22.58
CA ASP A 86 -8.56 10.81 -21.43
C ASP A 86 -7.33 10.08 -20.84
N LEU A 87 -6.87 10.55 -19.68
CA LEU A 87 -5.78 9.93 -18.91
C LEU A 87 -6.14 8.49 -18.51
N LEU A 88 -5.13 7.64 -18.41
CA LEU A 88 -5.30 6.27 -17.94
C LEU A 88 -5.80 6.26 -16.50
N MET A 89 -6.86 5.49 -16.25
CA MET A 89 -7.40 5.27 -14.92
C MET A 89 -6.60 4.20 -14.16
N PRO A 90 -6.37 4.33 -12.84
CA PRO A 90 -5.71 3.29 -12.07
C PRO A 90 -6.42 1.94 -12.20
N LEU A 91 -5.68 0.89 -12.57
CA LEU A 91 -6.22 -0.47 -12.58
C LEU A 91 -6.72 -0.83 -11.18
N SER A 92 -7.99 -1.23 -11.07
CA SER A 92 -8.53 -1.74 -9.82
C SER A 92 -7.70 -2.96 -9.40
N SER A 93 -7.18 -2.93 -8.18
CA SER A 93 -6.34 -3.99 -7.60
C SER A 93 -7.02 -5.36 -7.54
N SER A 94 -8.33 -5.43 -7.84
CA SER A 94 -9.11 -6.66 -7.95
C SER A 94 -8.76 -7.53 -9.16
N CYS A 95 -8.09 -7.00 -10.21
CA CYS A 95 -7.72 -7.80 -11.39
C CYS A 95 -6.61 -8.85 -11.13
N HIS A 96 -5.98 -8.82 -9.96
CA HIS A 96 -4.97 -9.81 -9.53
C HIS A 96 -5.50 -10.92 -8.62
N ALA A 97 -6.78 -10.91 -8.24
CA ALA A 97 -7.31 -11.84 -7.24
C ALA A 97 -7.77 -13.20 -7.80
N VAL A 98 -7.72 -13.41 -9.11
CA VAL A 98 -8.25 -14.65 -9.72
C VAL A 98 -7.20 -15.22 -10.68
N CYS A 99 -6.86 -16.50 -10.48
CA CYS A 99 -5.85 -17.31 -11.18
C CYS A 99 -4.42 -17.33 -10.62
N THR A 100 -4.27 -17.52 -9.30
CA THR A 100 -3.12 -18.27 -8.74
C THR A 100 -3.48 -19.70 -8.31
N SER A 101 -4.67 -20.21 -8.66
CA SER A 101 -4.99 -21.63 -8.55
C SER A 101 -4.53 -22.42 -9.78
N SER A 102 -3.28 -22.24 -10.20
CA SER A 102 -2.57 -23.24 -11.00
C SER A 102 -1.56 -23.88 -10.08
N SER A 103 -1.93 -25.07 -9.59
CA SER A 103 -1.04 -26.05 -8.99
C SER A 103 0.17 -26.30 -9.89
N LEU A 104 1.28 -25.62 -9.59
CA LEU A 104 2.63 -26.02 -9.98
C LEU A 104 3.55 -25.59 -8.84
N SER A 105 3.53 -26.40 -7.79
CA SER A 105 4.55 -26.43 -6.74
C SER A 105 4.74 -27.89 -6.35
N GLU A 106 5.17 -28.70 -7.34
CA GLU A 106 6.11 -29.78 -7.05
C GLU A 106 7.49 -29.13 -6.96
N LEU A 107 8.31 -29.58 -6.01
CA LEU A 107 9.64 -29.06 -5.65
C LEU A 107 9.65 -27.92 -4.62
N SER A 108 9.28 -28.26 -3.39
CA SER A 108 10.01 -27.74 -2.23
C SER A 108 10.11 -28.82 -1.16
N ASP A 109 11.29 -29.45 -1.14
CA ASP A 109 11.81 -30.24 -0.04
C ASP A 109 11.85 -29.39 1.23
N CYS A 110 10.93 -29.67 2.14
CA CYS A 110 11.10 -29.38 3.56
C CYS A 110 10.85 -30.66 4.35
N SER A 111 11.90 -31.48 4.32
CA SER A 111 12.19 -32.47 5.35
C SER A 111 12.25 -31.80 6.72
N ARG A 112 11.21 -32.01 7.52
CA ARG A 112 11.25 -32.35 8.96
C ARG A 112 9.83 -32.38 9.50
N ARG A 113 9.16 -33.52 9.32
CA ARG A 113 8.05 -33.93 10.19
C ARG A 113 8.62 -34.36 11.55
N PRO A 114 8.00 -34.01 12.67
CA PRO A 114 8.12 -34.79 13.88
C PRO A 114 7.25 -36.04 13.74
N THR A 115 7.92 -37.19 13.84
CA THR A 115 7.36 -38.52 13.98
C THR A 115 6.39 -38.57 15.17
N CYS A 116 5.09 -38.68 14.92
CA CYS A 116 4.14 -39.25 15.86
C CYS A 116 3.56 -40.51 15.22
N LEU A 117 4.24 -41.62 15.47
CA LEU A 117 3.73 -42.96 15.23
C LEU A 117 2.55 -43.18 16.18
N THR A 118 1.33 -43.21 15.64
CA THR A 118 0.24 -43.96 16.22
C THR A 118 0.15 -45.28 15.47
N PRO A 119 0.48 -46.42 16.09
CA PRO A 119 0.06 -47.72 15.59
C PRO A 119 -1.45 -47.84 15.82
N ILE A 120 -2.21 -47.76 14.74
CA ILE A 120 -3.56 -48.33 14.67
C ILE A 120 -3.36 -49.73 14.10
N GLU A 121 -3.21 -50.70 14.98
CA GLU A 121 -3.53 -52.11 14.69
C GLU A 121 -4.75 -52.41 15.57
N SER A 122 -5.98 -52.35 15.02
CA SER A 122 -6.72 -53.54 14.58
C SER A 122 -6.40 -54.74 15.49
N SER A 123 -7.17 -54.94 16.55
CA SER A 123 -8.41 -55.72 16.52
C SER A 123 -8.22 -57.08 15.84
N GLU A 124 -8.67 -58.13 16.53
CA GLU A 124 -8.67 -59.54 16.12
C GLU A 124 -7.43 -60.37 16.49
N ARG A 125 -7.19 -60.56 17.80
CA ARG A 125 -6.65 -61.84 18.27
C ARG A 125 -7.79 -62.65 18.88
N ARG A 126 -8.35 -63.52 18.05
CA ARG A 126 -9.30 -64.58 18.41
C ARG A 126 -8.71 -65.43 19.54
N ASN A 127 -9.48 -65.58 20.61
CA ASN A 127 -9.28 -66.60 21.63
C ASN A 127 -9.48 -67.98 20.98
N ASN A 128 -8.40 -68.60 20.51
CA ASN A 128 -8.37 -70.04 20.27
C ASN A 128 -8.14 -70.75 21.61
N LEU A 129 -9.20 -70.88 22.40
CA LEU A 129 -9.30 -71.94 23.41
C LEU A 129 -9.85 -73.16 22.67
N GLN A 130 -8.95 -73.98 22.13
CA GLN A 130 -9.25 -75.38 21.85
C GLN A 130 -9.56 -76.03 23.21
N ASN A 131 -10.85 -76.12 23.53
CA ASN A 131 -11.34 -77.15 24.42
C ASN A 131 -11.11 -78.49 23.69
N GLU A 132 -9.94 -79.10 23.92
CA GLU A 132 -9.78 -80.54 23.78
C GLU A 132 -10.70 -81.20 24.80
N ILE A 133 -11.95 -81.42 24.39
CA ILE A 133 -12.82 -82.42 25.00
C ILE A 133 -12.20 -83.76 24.61
N TYR A 134 -11.32 -84.26 25.46
CA TYR A 134 -10.89 -85.65 25.41
C TYR A 134 -12.10 -86.51 25.79
N ASN A 135 -12.85 -86.93 24.77
CA ASN A 135 -13.78 -88.04 24.84
C ASN A 135 -12.97 -89.31 25.09
N SER A 136 -12.74 -89.63 26.37
CA SER A 136 -12.41 -91.00 26.78
C SER A 136 -13.69 -91.83 26.74
N GLU A 137 -14.11 -92.17 25.53
CA GLU A 137 -14.99 -93.31 25.33
C GLU A 137 -14.22 -94.59 25.64
N SER A 138 -14.97 -95.54 26.20
CA SER A 138 -14.86 -96.96 25.91
C SER A 138 -14.03 -97.84 26.84
N SER A 139 -14.80 -98.70 27.51
CA SER A 139 -14.54 -100.12 27.68
C SER A 139 -13.65 -100.56 28.84
N THR A 140 -14.26 -100.62 30.03
CA THR A 140 -14.03 -101.77 30.92
C THR A 140 -15.38 -102.35 31.34
N SER A 141 -15.76 -103.40 30.62
CA SER A 141 -16.78 -104.39 30.97
C SER A 141 -16.46 -104.97 32.35
N VAL A 142 -17.28 -104.68 33.35
CA VAL A 142 -17.27 -105.37 34.64
C VAL A 142 -18.58 -106.15 34.75
N TYR A 143 -18.46 -107.47 34.72
CA TYR A 143 -19.53 -108.43 35.02
C TYR A 143 -20.12 -108.12 36.40
N ILE A 144 -21.37 -107.66 36.45
CA ILE A 144 -22.16 -107.61 37.68
C ILE A 144 -22.87 -108.95 37.82
N GLN A 145 -22.27 -109.77 38.66
CA GLN A 145 -22.80 -111.01 39.20
C GLN A 145 -24.09 -110.70 39.97
N ARG A 146 -25.21 -111.21 39.46
CA ARG A 146 -26.51 -111.16 40.12
C ARG A 146 -26.45 -112.04 41.36
N HIS A 147 -26.41 -111.41 42.53
CA HIS A 147 -26.84 -112.03 43.77
C HIS A 147 -28.17 -111.37 44.17
N ASP A 148 -29.21 -112.20 44.24
CA ASP A 148 -30.51 -111.87 44.84
C ASP A 148 -30.30 -111.65 46.35
N ASP A 149 -30.23 -110.40 46.77
CA ASP A 149 -30.37 -109.99 48.18
C ASP A 149 -31.16 -108.67 48.26
N ASP A 150 -32.48 -108.80 48.05
CA ASP A 150 -33.50 -107.74 47.98
C ASP A 150 -33.62 -106.90 49.27
N THR A 151 -32.93 -107.29 50.35
CA THR A 151 -33.04 -106.65 51.67
C THR A 151 -31.93 -105.64 51.98
N LEU A 152 -30.70 -105.83 51.48
CA LEU A 152 -29.59 -104.87 51.64
C LEU A 152 -29.68 -103.67 50.68
N GLN A 153 -30.35 -103.86 49.54
CA GLN A 153 -30.54 -102.84 48.51
C GLN A 153 -31.36 -101.64 49.01
N ARG A 154 -32.25 -101.84 49.98
CA ARG A 154 -33.20 -100.81 50.43
C ARG A 154 -32.60 -99.76 51.38
N SER A 155 -31.57 -100.12 52.17
CA SER A 155 -30.84 -99.17 53.02
C SER A 155 -29.84 -98.33 52.22
N ASP A 156 -29.13 -98.97 51.29
CA ASP A 156 -28.18 -98.29 50.41
C ASP A 156 -28.91 -97.32 49.47
N LEU A 157 -30.11 -97.69 49.01
CA LEU A 157 -30.96 -96.79 48.23
C LEU A 157 -31.36 -95.52 49.01
N LYS A 158 -31.75 -95.65 50.29
CA LYS A 158 -32.09 -94.50 51.15
C LYS A 158 -30.88 -93.60 51.41
N LEU A 159 -29.69 -94.19 51.57
CA LEU A 159 -28.45 -93.42 51.73
C LEU A 159 -28.07 -92.69 50.43
N CYS A 160 -28.22 -93.35 49.28
CA CYS A 160 -28.05 -92.75 47.96
C CYS A 160 -29.04 -91.61 47.72
N GLU A 161 -30.32 -91.79 48.07
CA GLU A 161 -31.35 -90.76 47.97
C GLU A 161 -31.01 -89.54 48.84
N HIS A 162 -30.65 -89.75 50.11
CA HIS A 162 -30.21 -88.66 50.98
C HIS A 162 -28.97 -87.94 50.43
N ARG A 163 -28.00 -88.68 49.88
CA ARG A 163 -26.80 -88.10 49.26
C ARG A 163 -27.14 -87.31 48.00
N ILE A 164 -28.08 -87.79 47.19
CA ILE A 164 -28.62 -87.04 46.05
C ILE A 164 -29.26 -85.74 46.55
N ASP A 165 -30.09 -85.77 47.59
CA ASP A 165 -30.72 -84.57 48.14
C ASP A 165 -29.71 -83.55 48.69
N VAL A 166 -28.65 -84.02 49.35
CA VAL A 166 -27.58 -83.14 49.85
C VAL A 166 -26.80 -82.53 48.68
N LEU A 167 -26.48 -83.32 47.65
CA LEU A 167 -25.78 -82.84 46.46
C LEU A 167 -26.65 -81.87 45.64
N THR A 168 -27.94 -82.16 45.48
CA THR A 168 -28.90 -81.29 44.81
C THR A 168 -28.99 -79.95 45.53
N ARG A 169 -29.14 -79.94 46.86
CA ARG A 169 -29.11 -78.70 47.65
C ARG A 169 -27.78 -77.96 47.57
N ALA A 170 -26.66 -78.66 47.53
CA ALA A 170 -25.34 -78.06 47.36
C ALA A 170 -25.20 -77.42 45.96
N LEU A 171 -25.67 -78.08 44.91
CA LEU A 171 -25.69 -77.55 43.54
C LEU A 171 -26.60 -76.32 43.43
N GLU A 172 -27.79 -76.35 43.99
CA GLU A 172 -28.70 -75.19 44.04
C GLU A 172 -28.07 -74.00 44.76
N ASN A 173 -27.44 -74.22 45.92
CA ASN A 173 -26.72 -73.18 46.66
C ASN A 173 -25.55 -72.61 45.85
N LEU A 174 -24.77 -73.46 45.17
CA LEU A 174 -23.67 -73.02 44.29
C LEU A 174 -24.18 -72.27 43.06
N GLN A 175 -25.31 -72.67 42.48
CA GLN A 175 -25.96 -71.93 41.40
C GLN A 175 -26.41 -70.55 41.87
N LEU A 176 -27.06 -70.46 43.03
CA LEU A 176 -27.50 -69.19 43.62
C LEU A 176 -26.31 -68.28 43.97
N GLN A 177 -25.22 -68.85 44.49
CA GLN A 177 -23.99 -68.10 44.74
C GLN A 177 -23.32 -67.59 43.46
N ASN A 178 -23.25 -68.43 42.41
CA ASN A 178 -22.73 -68.02 41.11
C ASN A 178 -23.55 -66.89 40.49
N GLU A 179 -24.89 -66.97 40.60
CA GLU A 179 -25.77 -65.93 40.09
C GLU A 179 -25.57 -64.61 40.83
N ARG A 180 -25.43 -64.66 42.17
CA ARG A 180 -25.08 -63.48 42.97
C ARG A 180 -23.74 -62.86 42.57
N LEU A 181 -22.70 -63.68 42.39
CA LEU A 181 -21.38 -63.20 41.97
C LEU A 181 -21.41 -62.58 40.57
N ARG A 182 -22.19 -63.14 39.64
CA ARG A 182 -22.41 -62.53 38.31
C ARG A 182 -23.07 -61.16 38.41
N GLN A 183 -24.08 -61.01 39.26
CA GLN A 183 -24.74 -59.72 39.48
C GLN A 183 -23.79 -58.69 40.09
N GLU A 184 -22.95 -59.08 41.07
CA GLU A 184 -21.95 -58.20 41.66
C GLU A 184 -20.86 -57.79 40.65
N LEU A 185 -20.40 -58.73 39.79
CA LEU A 185 -19.48 -58.42 38.70
C LEU A 185 -20.07 -57.43 37.71
N MET A 186 -21.31 -57.66 37.25
CA MET A 186 -22.00 -56.75 36.33
C MET A 186 -22.14 -55.34 36.94
N LYS A 187 -22.55 -55.27 38.21
CA LYS A 187 -22.70 -53.99 38.93
C LYS A 187 -21.38 -53.25 39.12
N ASN A 188 -20.29 -53.97 39.36
CA ASN A 188 -18.97 -53.37 39.48
C ASN A 188 -18.42 -52.93 38.12
N GLN A 189 -18.66 -53.70 37.07
CA GLN A 189 -18.26 -53.36 35.71
C GLN A 189 -18.98 -52.11 35.19
N GLU A 190 -20.29 -52.00 35.42
CA GLU A 190 -21.06 -50.80 35.02
C GLU A 190 -20.53 -49.53 35.72
N LYS A 191 -20.25 -49.62 37.03
CA LYS A 191 -19.69 -48.50 37.80
C LYS A 191 -18.29 -48.10 37.35
N THR A 192 -17.43 -49.05 36.97
CA THR A 192 -16.08 -48.72 36.50
C THR A 192 -16.12 -48.13 35.09
N THR A 193 -16.92 -48.70 34.19
CA THR A 193 -17.03 -48.20 32.81
C THR A 193 -17.61 -46.79 32.75
N ASP A 194 -18.62 -46.47 33.57
CA ASP A 194 -19.24 -45.15 33.59
C ASP A 194 -18.29 -44.08 34.13
N ASN A 195 -17.56 -44.39 35.20
CA ASN A 195 -16.58 -43.49 35.79
C ASN A 195 -15.40 -43.23 34.84
N GLU A 196 -14.92 -44.25 34.15
CA GLU A 196 -13.84 -44.10 33.17
C GLU A 196 -14.29 -43.31 31.93
N ALA A 197 -15.49 -43.59 31.42
CA ALA A 197 -16.07 -42.84 30.31
C ALA A 197 -16.25 -41.35 30.67
N PHE A 198 -16.73 -41.05 31.88
CA PHE A 198 -16.85 -39.68 32.37
C PHE A 198 -15.47 -38.99 32.48
N ARG A 199 -14.48 -39.67 33.06
CA ARG A 199 -13.10 -39.15 33.18
C ARG A 199 -12.48 -38.86 31.81
N LEU A 200 -12.66 -39.77 30.84
CA LEU A 200 -12.17 -39.60 29.48
C LEU A 200 -12.88 -38.46 28.74
N ARG A 201 -14.21 -38.35 28.86
CA ARG A 201 -14.98 -37.22 28.29
C ARG A 201 -14.48 -35.88 28.81
N ASN A 202 -14.26 -35.77 30.11
CA ASN A 202 -13.71 -34.55 30.72
C ASN A 202 -12.30 -34.24 30.21
N ARG A 203 -11.45 -35.26 30.08
CA ARG A 203 -10.09 -35.08 29.55
C ARG A 203 -10.11 -34.63 28.09
N VAL A 204 -10.97 -35.21 27.26
CA VAL A 204 -11.15 -34.80 25.86
C VAL A 204 -11.63 -33.36 25.77
N MET A 205 -12.60 -32.96 26.61
CA MET A 205 -13.10 -31.59 26.66
C MET A 205 -11.99 -30.60 27.05
N GLN A 206 -11.19 -30.94 28.07
CA GLN A 206 -10.05 -30.13 28.51
C GLN A 206 -9.00 -29.98 27.41
N LEU A 207 -8.61 -31.07 26.74
CA LEU A 207 -7.64 -31.05 25.65
C LEU A 207 -8.16 -30.25 24.45
N LYS A 208 -9.45 -30.35 24.13
CA LYS A 208 -10.09 -29.56 23.06
C LYS A 208 -10.05 -28.07 23.38
N ALA A 209 -10.39 -27.68 24.61
CA ALA A 209 -10.30 -26.29 25.06
C ALA A 209 -8.85 -25.77 25.05
N GLN A 210 -7.90 -26.59 25.48
CA GLN A 210 -6.47 -26.26 25.47
C GLN A 210 -5.94 -26.06 24.04
N ALA A 211 -6.28 -26.95 23.10
CA ALA A 211 -5.89 -26.83 21.69
C ALA A 211 -6.48 -25.57 21.04
N GLN A 212 -7.74 -25.25 21.34
CA GLN A 212 -8.37 -24.01 20.87
C GLN A 212 -7.68 -22.76 21.42
N SER A 213 -7.39 -22.73 22.74
CA SER A 213 -6.69 -21.62 23.38
C SER A 213 -5.27 -21.42 22.82
N GLN A 214 -4.53 -22.50 22.58
CA GLN A 214 -3.20 -22.44 21.95
C GLN A 214 -3.28 -21.92 20.51
N SER A 215 -4.26 -22.39 19.72
CA SER A 215 -4.49 -21.90 18.35
C SER A 215 -4.78 -20.39 18.33
N LEU A 216 -5.67 -19.92 19.20
CA LEU A 216 -5.97 -18.49 19.35
C LEU A 216 -4.73 -17.70 19.78
N THR A 217 -3.94 -18.22 20.72
CA THR A 217 -2.69 -17.59 21.18
C THR A 217 -1.69 -17.41 20.03
N CYS A 218 -1.53 -18.42 19.17
CA CYS A 218 -0.68 -18.34 17.98
C CYS A 218 -1.20 -17.29 16.97
N LYS A 219 -2.52 -17.24 16.73
CA LYS A 219 -3.15 -16.23 15.86
C LYS A 219 -2.94 -14.81 16.40
N VAL A 220 -3.16 -14.58 17.69
CA VAL A 220 -2.90 -13.29 18.35
C VAL A 220 -1.43 -12.89 18.21
N ARG A 221 -0.50 -13.82 18.37
CA ARG A 221 0.94 -13.56 18.17
C ARG A 221 1.26 -13.16 16.72
N ALA A 222 0.66 -13.83 15.73
CA ALA A 222 0.82 -13.48 14.32
C ALA A 222 0.27 -12.07 14.01
N LEU A 223 -0.94 -11.75 14.50
CA LEU A 223 -1.55 -10.43 14.35
C LEU A 223 -0.68 -9.33 14.98
N LYS A 224 -0.16 -9.54 16.20
CA LYS A 224 0.77 -8.59 16.85
C LYS A 224 1.99 -8.28 15.98
N ARG A 225 2.58 -9.29 15.32
CA ARG A 225 3.70 -9.09 14.38
C ARG A 225 3.30 -8.28 13.16
N THR A 226 2.12 -8.54 12.58
CA THR A 226 1.62 -7.77 11.42
C THR A 226 1.36 -6.30 11.78
N ILE A 227 0.74 -6.04 12.95
CA ILE A 227 0.53 -4.69 13.47
C ILE A 227 1.86 -3.96 13.65
N ALA A 228 2.88 -4.63 14.20
CA ALA A 228 4.22 -4.04 14.35
C ALA A 228 4.85 -3.67 12.99
N LYS A 229 4.70 -4.51 11.96
CA LYS A 229 5.18 -4.21 10.60
C LYS A 229 4.45 -3.02 9.98
N LEU A 230 3.11 -2.98 10.11
CA LEU A 230 2.30 -1.87 9.61
C LEU A 230 2.66 -0.55 10.30
N LYS A 231 2.89 -0.56 11.62
CA LYS A 231 3.37 0.63 12.34
C LYS A 231 4.72 1.14 11.81
N LYS A 232 5.67 0.24 11.53
CA LYS A 232 6.96 0.63 10.94
C LYS A 232 6.79 1.26 9.56
N LEU A 233 5.96 0.67 8.70
CA LEU A 233 5.68 1.22 7.36
C LEU A 233 4.98 2.58 7.45
N ASN A 234 4.03 2.74 8.38
CA ASN A 234 3.35 4.01 8.62
C ASN A 234 4.36 5.12 8.98
N ASN A 235 5.28 4.86 9.90
CA ASN A 235 6.30 5.83 10.29
C ASN A 235 7.23 6.21 9.11
N ILE A 236 7.54 5.26 8.22
CA ILE A 236 8.34 5.54 7.00
C ILE A 236 7.58 6.45 6.04
N ILE A 237 6.29 6.17 5.83
CA ILE A 237 5.42 6.96 4.97
C ILE A 237 5.26 8.38 5.52
N GLU A 238 5.00 8.51 6.82
CA GLU A 238 4.88 9.78 7.53
C GLU A 238 6.16 10.63 7.36
N HIS A 239 7.33 10.05 7.63
CA HIS A 239 8.62 10.72 7.44
C HIS A 239 8.87 11.15 5.98
N PHE A 240 8.46 10.33 5.02
CA PHE A 240 8.62 10.65 3.60
C PHE A 240 7.76 11.85 3.20
N TYR A 241 6.49 11.88 3.61
CA TYR A 241 5.58 12.99 3.33
C TYR A 241 5.97 14.27 4.06
N GLU A 242 6.44 14.16 5.31
CA GLU A 242 6.97 15.28 6.07
C GLU A 242 8.14 15.95 5.34
N LYS A 243 9.11 15.15 4.86
CA LYS A 243 10.23 15.66 4.05
C LYS A 243 9.77 16.31 2.74
N LYS A 244 8.77 15.73 2.08
CA LYS A 244 8.21 16.29 0.83
C LYS A 244 7.54 17.64 1.10
N LEU A 245 6.78 17.74 2.18
CA LEU A 245 6.12 18.98 2.60
C LEU A 245 7.14 20.06 2.96
N GLN A 246 8.17 19.72 3.73
CA GLN A 246 9.27 20.65 4.04
C GLN A 246 9.98 21.17 2.78
N ARG A 247 10.18 20.32 1.76
CA ARG A 247 10.75 20.76 0.48
C ARG A 247 9.83 21.74 -0.24
N ILE A 248 8.53 21.48 -0.28
CA ILE A 248 7.53 22.36 -0.90
C ILE A 248 7.52 23.72 -0.18
N ILE A 249 7.48 23.73 1.15
CA ILE A 249 7.51 24.94 1.97
C ILE A 249 8.77 25.77 1.68
N ARG A 250 9.96 25.13 1.66
CA ARG A 250 11.21 25.82 1.33
C ARG A 250 11.18 26.42 -0.08
N ASN A 251 10.65 25.68 -1.06
CA ASN A 251 10.55 26.17 -2.43
C ASN A 251 9.62 27.39 -2.54
N LYS A 252 8.44 27.32 -1.90
CA LYS A 252 7.50 28.45 -1.86
C LYS A 252 8.07 29.67 -1.13
N ASN A 253 8.83 29.47 -0.05
CA ASN A 253 9.52 30.57 0.61
C ASN A 253 10.59 31.24 -0.27
N LEU A 254 11.29 30.47 -1.12
CA LEU A 254 12.23 31.04 -2.08
C LEU A 254 11.50 31.80 -3.20
N GLU A 255 10.39 31.27 -3.71
CA GLU A 255 9.54 31.93 -4.71
C GLU A 255 9.02 33.28 -4.18
N VAL A 256 8.51 33.31 -2.94
CA VAL A 256 8.08 34.56 -2.28
C VAL A 256 9.23 35.56 -2.17
N LYS A 257 10.43 35.13 -1.78
CA LYS A 257 11.61 36.01 -1.71
C LYS A 257 12.01 36.57 -3.08
N ILE A 258 11.94 35.76 -4.13
CA ILE A 258 12.22 36.20 -5.51
C ILE A 258 11.21 37.28 -5.93
N LEU A 259 9.92 37.04 -5.69
CA LEU A 259 8.86 38.02 -6.01
C LEU A 259 9.02 39.32 -5.21
N GLN A 260 9.40 39.24 -3.93
CA GLN A 260 9.69 40.42 -3.11
C GLN A 260 10.87 41.24 -3.68
N LEU A 261 11.96 40.57 -4.08
CA LEU A 261 13.10 41.24 -4.70
C LEU A 261 12.75 41.87 -6.05
N GLN A 262 11.93 41.21 -6.87
CA GLN A 262 11.45 41.77 -8.14
C GLN A 262 10.59 43.01 -7.92
N PHE A 263 9.66 42.95 -6.97
CA PHE A 263 8.80 44.08 -6.61
C PHE A 263 9.63 45.27 -6.09
N GLN A 264 10.63 44.99 -5.25
CA GLN A 264 11.57 46.02 -4.79
C GLN A 264 12.35 46.62 -5.95
N GLY A 265 12.84 45.80 -6.89
CA GLY A 265 13.54 46.27 -8.09
C GLY A 265 12.68 47.20 -8.95
N GLN A 266 11.43 46.81 -9.24
CA GLN A 266 10.47 47.66 -9.99
C GLN A 266 10.16 48.97 -9.26
N THR A 267 10.05 48.93 -7.94
CA THR A 267 9.82 50.13 -7.12
C THR A 267 11.01 51.09 -7.21
N SER A 268 12.23 50.57 -7.14
CA SER A 268 13.45 51.38 -7.32
C SER A 268 13.56 51.96 -8.73
N GLU A 269 13.23 51.18 -9.76
CA GLU A 269 13.24 51.62 -11.15
C GLU A 269 12.23 52.76 -11.40
N LEU A 270 11.01 52.62 -10.90
CA LEU A 270 9.98 53.66 -10.98
C LEU A 270 10.39 54.94 -10.22
N CYS A 271 11.04 54.80 -9.07
CA CYS A 271 11.55 55.94 -8.31
C CYS A 271 12.62 56.70 -9.11
N LEU A 272 13.56 55.98 -9.74
CA LEU A 272 14.59 56.58 -10.59
C LEU A 272 14.00 57.24 -11.84
N SER A 273 13.00 56.64 -12.49
CA SER A 273 12.36 57.23 -13.66
C SER A 273 11.63 58.52 -13.32
N LEU A 274 10.89 58.54 -12.19
CA LEU A 274 10.19 59.73 -11.72
C LEU A 274 11.17 60.86 -11.35
N CYS A 275 12.28 60.53 -10.69
CA CYS A 275 13.33 61.50 -10.38
C CYS A 275 13.96 62.08 -11.66
N SER A 276 14.24 61.25 -12.68
CA SER A 276 14.79 61.71 -13.95
C SER A 276 13.81 62.60 -14.72
N GLU A 277 12.54 62.23 -14.78
CA GLU A 277 11.50 63.04 -15.41
C GLU A 277 11.37 64.41 -14.75
N LYS A 278 11.29 64.44 -13.41
CA LYS A 278 11.24 65.70 -12.65
C LYS A 278 12.50 66.54 -12.80
N GLN A 279 13.66 65.91 -12.87
CA GLN A 279 14.92 66.60 -13.13
C GLN A 279 14.93 67.22 -14.54
N ASN A 280 14.41 66.52 -15.55
CA ASN A 280 14.30 67.04 -16.92
C ASN A 280 13.31 68.21 -17.02
N GLU A 281 12.14 68.10 -16.36
CA GLU A 281 11.17 69.20 -16.26
C GLU A 281 11.82 70.45 -15.64
N MET A 282 12.56 70.27 -14.53
CA MET A 282 13.25 71.35 -13.85
C MET A 282 14.34 71.99 -14.73
N HIS A 283 15.16 71.19 -15.42
CA HIS A 283 16.16 71.71 -16.36
C HIS A 283 15.53 72.49 -17.52
N SER A 284 14.40 72.03 -18.05
CA SER A 284 13.65 72.74 -19.09
C SER A 284 13.15 74.10 -18.60
N LEU A 285 12.61 74.16 -17.38
CA LEU A 285 12.14 75.41 -16.78
C LEU A 285 13.29 76.40 -16.55
N VAL A 286 14.42 75.94 -15.99
CA VAL A 286 15.61 76.76 -15.78
C VAL A 286 16.11 77.33 -17.11
N LYS A 287 16.21 76.50 -18.15
CA LYS A 287 16.62 76.93 -19.48
C LYS A 287 15.70 78.01 -20.06
N SER A 288 14.38 77.84 -19.94
CA SER A 288 13.42 78.86 -20.41
C SER A 288 13.55 80.17 -19.63
N LEU A 289 13.77 80.11 -18.31
CA LEU A 289 14.02 81.31 -17.50
C LEU A 289 15.33 82.00 -17.89
N GLU A 290 16.41 81.26 -18.11
CA GLU A 290 17.68 81.80 -18.58
C GLU A 290 17.53 82.52 -19.94
N GLU A 291 16.80 81.92 -20.88
CA GLU A 291 16.52 82.53 -22.18
C GLU A 291 15.71 83.83 -22.03
N LYS A 292 14.69 83.85 -21.17
CA LYS A 292 13.92 85.07 -20.85
C LYS A 292 14.78 86.15 -20.21
N TYR A 293 15.65 85.80 -19.26
CA TYR A 293 16.57 86.74 -18.63
C TYR A 293 17.57 87.31 -19.63
N LYS A 294 18.16 86.49 -20.50
CA LYS A 294 19.05 86.95 -21.58
C LYS A 294 18.35 87.90 -22.53
N ALA A 295 17.11 87.60 -22.92
CA ALA A 295 16.30 88.47 -23.77
C ALA A 295 16.00 89.83 -23.10
N LEU A 296 15.65 89.81 -21.80
CA LEU A 296 15.40 91.02 -21.03
C LEU A 296 16.66 91.87 -20.85
N LEU A 297 17.81 91.22 -20.62
CA LEU A 297 19.11 91.89 -20.52
C LEU A 297 19.49 92.55 -21.85
N ALA A 298 19.39 91.83 -22.97
CA ALA A 298 19.64 92.37 -24.30
C ALA A 298 18.69 93.53 -24.66
N ALA A 299 17.42 93.44 -24.26
CA ALA A 299 16.45 94.53 -24.44
C ALA A 299 16.79 95.76 -23.60
N ALA A 300 17.26 95.56 -22.36
CA ALA A 300 17.73 96.64 -21.50
C ALA A 300 18.99 97.31 -22.06
N ASP A 301 19.97 96.54 -22.52
CA ASP A 301 21.18 97.06 -23.16
C ASP A 301 20.86 97.86 -24.43
N ALA A 302 19.98 97.33 -25.30
CA ALA A 302 19.53 98.04 -26.49
C ALA A 302 18.78 99.34 -26.16
N ALA A 303 17.99 99.37 -25.08
CA ALA A 303 17.32 100.57 -24.60
C ALA A 303 18.31 101.62 -24.09
N ILE A 304 19.33 101.20 -23.33
CA ILE A 304 20.41 102.08 -22.86
C ILE A 304 21.21 102.65 -24.05
N GLU A 305 21.61 101.82 -25.01
CA GLU A 305 22.32 102.27 -26.21
C GLU A 305 21.49 103.25 -27.05
N LYS A 306 20.18 103.00 -27.16
CA LYS A 306 19.26 103.93 -27.82
C LYS A 306 19.23 105.27 -27.09
N GLN A 307 19.08 105.26 -25.77
CA GLN A 307 19.05 106.46 -24.94
C GLN A 307 20.38 107.23 -25.01
N GLN A 308 21.52 106.53 -24.99
CA GLN A 308 22.84 107.13 -25.16
C GLN A 308 22.97 107.81 -26.53
N ARG A 309 22.53 107.17 -27.61
CA ARG A 309 22.51 107.79 -28.95
C ARG A 309 21.61 109.02 -29.02
N GLU A 310 20.45 108.98 -28.37
CA GLU A 310 19.56 110.14 -28.26
C GLU A 310 20.25 111.31 -27.52
N TYR A 311 20.91 111.04 -26.39
CA TYR A 311 21.68 112.06 -25.65
C TYR A 311 22.84 112.62 -26.48
N LEU A 312 23.62 111.77 -27.16
CA LEU A 312 24.72 112.21 -28.02
C LEU A 312 24.22 113.10 -29.17
N THR A 313 23.10 112.73 -29.79
CA THR A 313 22.46 113.54 -30.84
C THR A 313 22.05 114.90 -30.28
N LYS A 314 21.45 114.94 -29.09
CA LYS A 314 21.03 116.18 -28.42
C LYS A 314 22.22 117.07 -28.05
N ILE A 315 23.33 116.48 -27.58
CA ILE A 315 24.58 117.21 -27.33
C ILE A 315 25.08 117.84 -28.63
N ALA A 316 25.17 117.08 -29.72
CA ALA A 316 25.63 117.59 -31.01
C ALA A 316 24.74 118.74 -31.55
N THR A 317 23.42 118.66 -31.38
CA THR A 317 22.52 119.77 -31.76
C THR A 317 22.79 121.02 -30.91
N LEU A 318 22.94 120.88 -29.59
CA LEU A 318 23.22 122.02 -28.70
C LEU A 318 24.60 122.64 -28.98
N GLU A 319 25.60 121.82 -29.29
CA GLU A 319 26.93 122.28 -29.71
C GLU A 319 26.85 123.10 -31.01
N SER A 320 26.03 122.68 -31.98
CA SER A 320 25.81 123.44 -33.22
C SER A 320 25.11 124.78 -32.98
N GLU A 321 24.09 124.81 -32.12
CA GLU A 321 23.40 126.05 -31.72
C GLU A 321 24.33 127.03 -31.01
N LEU A 322 25.17 126.53 -30.08
CA LEU A 322 26.19 127.33 -29.41
C LEU A 322 27.23 127.89 -30.38
N TYR A 323 27.63 127.12 -31.39
CA TYR A 323 28.54 127.59 -32.44
C TYR A 323 27.92 128.73 -33.25
N HIS A 324 26.63 128.63 -33.62
CA HIS A 324 25.89 129.70 -34.30
C HIS A 324 25.79 130.96 -33.43
N LEU A 325 25.39 130.83 -32.16
CA LEU A 325 25.31 131.97 -31.23
C LEU A 325 26.65 132.66 -31.01
N LYS A 326 27.76 131.91 -30.98
CA LYS A 326 29.11 132.46 -30.87
C LYS A 326 29.53 133.24 -32.12
N LYS A 327 29.06 132.82 -33.31
CA LYS A 327 29.30 133.49 -34.59
C LYS A 327 28.46 134.77 -34.75
N ASP A 328 27.25 134.78 -34.22
CA ASP A 328 26.31 135.91 -34.26
C ASP A 328 26.43 136.86 -33.04
N GLY A 329 27.39 136.61 -32.14
CA GLY A 329 27.67 137.46 -30.98
C GLY A 329 28.19 138.87 -31.35
N PRO A 330 28.01 139.88 -30.47
CA PRO A 330 27.97 141.31 -30.80
C PRO A 330 29.32 141.99 -31.13
N ASN A 331 30.29 141.28 -31.67
CA ASN A 331 31.51 141.89 -32.23
C ASN A 331 31.31 142.46 -33.66
N SER A 332 30.08 142.47 -34.21
CA SER A 332 29.77 143.06 -35.52
C SER A 332 29.18 144.48 -35.47
N LYS A 333 29.10 145.12 -34.29
CA LYS A 333 28.74 146.54 -34.15
C LYS A 333 29.68 147.28 -33.17
N ILE A 334 30.95 147.39 -33.54
CA ILE A 334 31.77 148.56 -33.18
C ILE A 334 32.33 149.08 -34.51
N ALA A 335 31.54 149.92 -35.16
CA ALA A 335 31.95 150.95 -36.09
C ALA A 335 31.24 152.23 -35.65
#